data_AF-A0A0Q4J816-F1
#
_entry.id   AF-A0A0Q4J816-F1
#
_cell.length_a   1.000
_cell.length_b   1.000
_cell.length_c   1.000
_cell.angle_alpha   90.00
_cell.angle_beta   90.00
_cell.angle_gamma   90.00
#
_symmetry.space_group_name_H-M   'P 1'
#
loop_
_entity.id
_entity.type
_entity.pdbx_description
1 polymer ?
#
loop_
_entity_poly.entity_id
_entity_poly.type
_entity_poly.pdbx_seq_one_letter_code
_entity_poly.pdbx_strand_id
1 'polypeptide(L)'
;MIVVVEGISASGKSTWCARHGGSHVVPENGRIAGAPDRVANSTGAAAFWAERNVDRWQAALAVERATGHALCDTDPLKLHYVWCLWRIAEASERHWSLELAATRQTIADGRIGFADRYLVADTDVETARRQAMTDASRRRRNFDLHARLRPALLEWYTVLDVVLPGRVQFGLPANLPVGRAAGQRHDLAAFDAMVARLPQSK
;
A
#
# COMPACT_ATOMS: atom_id res chain seq x y z
N MET A 1 -6.35 6.70 -14.92
CA MET A 1 -6.55 6.72 -13.46
C MET A 1 -5.80 5.57 -12.81
N ILE A 2 -5.14 5.78 -11.67
CA ILE A 2 -4.51 4.73 -10.86
C ILE A 2 -5.41 4.41 -9.67
N VAL A 3 -5.86 3.16 -9.58
CA VAL A 3 -6.66 2.63 -8.47
C VAL A 3 -5.81 1.65 -7.69
N VAL A 4 -5.76 1.81 -6.37
CA VAL A 4 -5.11 0.89 -5.44
C VAL A 4 -6.17 0.04 -4.75
N VAL A 5 -5.91 -1.25 -4.62
CA VAL A 5 -6.69 -2.15 -3.76
C VAL A 5 -5.80 -2.58 -2.60
N GLU A 6 -6.18 -2.22 -1.37
CA GLU A 6 -5.43 -2.55 -0.16
C GLU A 6 -6.27 -3.29 0.87
N GLY A 7 -5.63 -3.87 1.88
CA GLY A 7 -6.24 -4.71 2.89
C GLY A 7 -5.28 -5.77 3.41
N ILE A 8 -5.65 -6.44 4.50
CA ILE A 8 -4.80 -7.49 5.08
C ILE A 8 -4.65 -8.72 4.17
N SER A 9 -3.74 -9.63 4.54
CA SER A 9 -3.63 -10.92 3.87
C SER A 9 -4.98 -11.65 3.90
N ALA A 10 -5.35 -12.26 2.76
CA ALA A 10 -6.63 -12.97 2.60
C ALA A 10 -7.88 -12.10 2.78
N SER A 11 -7.83 -10.81 2.45
CA SER A 11 -9.02 -9.94 2.38
C SER A 11 -9.70 -9.92 0.99
N GLY A 12 -9.32 -10.82 0.08
CA GLY A 12 -9.90 -10.92 -1.26
C GLY A 12 -9.34 -9.94 -2.32
N LYS A 13 -8.32 -9.14 -2.02
CA LYS A 13 -7.73 -8.14 -2.95
C LYS A 13 -7.34 -8.72 -4.30
N SER A 14 -6.48 -9.75 -4.32
CA SER A 14 -5.98 -10.35 -5.56
C SER A 14 -7.12 -10.95 -6.38
N THR A 15 -8.13 -11.55 -5.73
CA THR A 15 -9.32 -12.09 -6.40
C THR A 15 -10.14 -10.97 -7.04
N TRP A 16 -10.34 -9.87 -6.32
CA TRP A 16 -11.03 -8.70 -6.83
C TRP A 16 -10.25 -8.08 -8.01
N CYS A 17 -8.94 -7.90 -7.88
CA CYS A 17 -8.09 -7.38 -8.95
C CYS A 17 -8.10 -8.26 -10.19
N ALA A 18 -8.01 -9.58 -10.03
CA ALA A 18 -8.08 -10.52 -11.15
C ALA A 18 -9.45 -10.45 -11.86
N ARG A 19 -10.55 -10.33 -11.11
CA ARG A 19 -11.90 -10.23 -11.65
C ARG A 19 -12.14 -8.92 -12.42
N HIS A 20 -11.59 -7.81 -11.94
CA HIS A 20 -11.94 -6.47 -12.43
C HIS A 20 -10.86 -5.80 -13.29
N GLY A 21 -9.60 -6.21 -13.17
CA GLY A 21 -8.48 -5.53 -13.80
C GLY A 21 -8.02 -6.13 -15.12
N GLY A 22 -8.17 -7.44 -15.37
CA GLY A 22 -7.64 -8.06 -16.60
C GLY A 22 -6.17 -7.71 -16.87
N SER A 23 -5.86 -7.18 -18.06
CA SER A 23 -4.52 -6.72 -18.46
C SER A 23 -4.06 -5.41 -17.79
N HIS A 24 -4.90 -4.77 -16.97
CA HIS A 24 -4.64 -3.49 -16.29
C HIS A 24 -4.07 -3.68 -14.88
N VAL A 25 -3.91 -4.93 -14.43
CA VAL A 25 -3.43 -5.24 -13.08
C VAL A 25 -1.92 -5.04 -12.98
N VAL A 26 -1.50 -4.20 -12.05
CA VAL A 26 -0.13 -4.11 -11.56
C VAL A 26 -0.05 -4.96 -10.30
N PRO A 27 0.61 -6.13 -10.34
CA PRO A 27 0.65 -7.02 -9.20
C PRO A 27 1.47 -6.44 -8.03
N GLU A 28 1.27 -7.00 -6.85
CA GLU A 28 2.23 -6.84 -5.75
C GLU A 28 3.58 -7.42 -6.17
N ASN A 29 4.68 -6.82 -5.69
CA ASN A 29 5.99 -7.42 -5.85
C ASN A 29 5.96 -8.85 -5.25
N GLY A 30 6.37 -9.84 -6.05
CA GLY A 30 6.61 -11.19 -5.57
C GLY A 30 7.78 -11.26 -4.59
N ARG A 31 8.36 -12.46 -4.40
CA ARG A 31 9.61 -12.58 -3.62
C ARG A 31 10.72 -11.80 -4.32
N ILE A 32 11.18 -10.72 -3.68
CA ILE A 32 12.32 -9.93 -4.14
C ILE A 32 13.58 -10.45 -3.45
N ALA A 33 14.57 -10.86 -4.25
CA ALA A 33 15.89 -11.22 -3.76
C ALA A 33 16.75 -9.98 -3.51
N GLY A 34 17.73 -10.08 -2.62
CA GLY A 34 18.73 -9.03 -2.40
C GLY A 34 18.26 -7.84 -1.55
N ALA A 35 17.10 -7.93 -0.90
CA ALA A 35 16.71 -6.94 0.10
C ALA A 35 17.73 -6.94 1.27
N PRO A 36 18.33 -5.80 1.64
CA PRO A 36 19.22 -5.73 2.78
C PRO A 36 18.50 -6.12 4.08
N ASP A 37 19.22 -6.78 4.99
CA ASP A 37 18.68 -7.07 6.32
C ASP A 37 18.39 -5.77 7.06
N ARG A 38 17.18 -5.66 7.59
CA ARG A 38 16.65 -4.41 8.16
C ARG A 38 17.30 -4.08 9.51
N VAL A 39 17.82 -5.08 10.22
CA VAL A 39 18.55 -4.92 11.49
C VAL A 39 20.01 -4.57 11.23
N ALA A 40 20.68 -5.33 10.36
CA ALA A 40 22.10 -5.15 10.07
C ALA A 40 22.37 -3.90 9.19
N ASN A 41 21.45 -3.55 8.27
CA ASN A 41 21.58 -2.41 7.37
C ASN A 41 20.24 -1.67 7.18
N SER A 42 19.75 -1.06 8.25
CA SER A 42 18.49 -0.31 8.25
C SER A 42 18.41 0.79 7.17
N THR A 43 19.48 1.56 6.94
CA THR A 43 19.50 2.61 5.91
C THR A 43 19.44 2.03 4.50
N GLY A 44 20.22 0.98 4.22
CA GLY A 44 20.19 0.30 2.92
C GLY A 44 18.84 -0.35 2.65
N ALA A 45 18.22 -0.96 3.67
CA ALA A 45 16.89 -1.54 3.57
C ALA A 45 15.84 -0.46 3.24
N ALA A 46 15.91 0.70 3.90
CA ALA A 46 14.99 1.81 3.66
C ALA A 46 15.08 2.34 2.21
N ALA A 47 16.29 2.60 1.73
CA ALA A 47 16.52 3.03 0.35
C ALA A 47 16.04 1.97 -0.65
N PHE A 48 16.35 0.70 -0.39
CA PHE A 48 15.94 -0.42 -1.24
C PHE A 48 14.41 -0.48 -1.40
N TRP A 49 13.66 -0.44 -0.29
CA TRP A 49 12.21 -0.54 -0.35
C TRP A 49 11.55 0.70 -0.99
N ALA A 50 12.08 1.91 -0.74
CA ALA A 50 11.61 3.11 -1.40
C ALA A 50 11.77 3.02 -2.94
N GLU A 51 12.90 2.52 -3.42
CA GLU A 51 13.14 2.33 -4.86
C GLU A 51 12.25 1.24 -5.47
N ARG A 52 12.03 0.12 -4.76
CA ARG A 52 11.08 -0.92 -5.23
C ARG A 52 9.64 -0.40 -5.32
N ASN A 53 9.27 0.53 -4.44
CA ASN A 53 7.97 1.19 -4.47
C ASN A 53 7.86 2.14 -5.68
N VAL A 54 8.93 2.88 -6.00
CA VAL A 54 9.03 3.70 -7.22
C VAL A 54 8.86 2.83 -8.47
N ASP A 55 9.53 1.68 -8.56
CA ASP A 55 9.41 0.78 -9.71
C ASP A 55 7.95 0.37 -9.96
N ARG A 56 7.21 0.03 -8.90
CA ARG A 56 5.78 -0.32 -9.00
C ARG A 56 4.93 0.87 -9.43
N TRP A 57 5.23 2.06 -8.95
CA TRP A 57 4.52 3.27 -9.37
C TRP A 57 4.75 3.57 -10.85
N GLN A 58 5.99 3.44 -11.33
CA GLN A 58 6.29 3.61 -12.76
C GLN A 58 5.60 2.56 -13.62
N ALA A 59 5.48 1.32 -13.14
CA ALA A 59 4.67 0.29 -13.81
C ALA A 59 3.18 0.69 -13.87
N ALA A 60 2.62 1.23 -12.78
CA ALA A 60 1.25 1.73 -12.78
C ALA A 60 1.03 2.89 -13.75
N LEU A 61 1.96 3.84 -13.82
CA LEU A 61 1.91 4.92 -14.81
C LEU A 61 2.01 4.38 -16.24
N ALA A 62 2.84 3.37 -16.49
CA ALA A 62 2.97 2.75 -17.82
C ALA A 62 1.67 2.05 -18.24
N VAL A 63 1.07 1.26 -17.35
CA VAL A 63 -0.23 0.62 -17.60
C VAL A 63 -1.30 1.68 -17.84
N GLU A 64 -1.40 2.69 -16.97
CA GLU A 64 -2.36 3.78 -17.12
C GLU A 64 -2.24 4.47 -18.48
N ARG A 65 -1.02 4.80 -18.92
CA ARG A 65 -0.80 5.42 -20.23
C ARG A 65 -1.26 4.55 -21.38
N ALA A 66 -1.09 3.24 -21.27
CA ALA A 66 -1.44 2.29 -22.33
C ALA A 66 -2.95 2.01 -22.41
N THR A 67 -3.67 2.08 -21.29
CA THR A 67 -5.04 1.57 -21.18
C THR A 67 -6.07 2.57 -20.63
N GLY A 68 -5.61 3.76 -20.24
CA GLY A 68 -6.40 4.78 -19.56
C GLY A 68 -6.56 4.55 -18.05
N HIS A 69 -6.27 3.36 -17.52
CA HIS A 69 -6.31 3.10 -16.08
C HIS A 69 -5.42 1.93 -15.63
N ALA A 70 -4.86 2.02 -14.42
CA ALA A 70 -4.09 0.97 -13.78
C ALA A 70 -4.74 0.54 -12.47
N LEU A 71 -4.76 -0.76 -12.22
CA LEU A 71 -5.26 -1.36 -10.99
C LEU A 71 -4.13 -2.03 -10.21
N CYS A 72 -3.73 -1.46 -9.08
CA CYS A 72 -2.64 -1.99 -8.26
C CYS A 72 -3.18 -2.96 -7.20
N ASP A 73 -2.75 -4.22 -7.26
CA ASP A 73 -2.93 -5.17 -6.15
C ASP A 73 -1.89 -4.81 -5.08
N THR A 74 -2.33 -4.16 -4.00
CA THR A 74 -1.52 -3.45 -2.99
C THR A 74 -0.91 -2.13 -3.48
N ASP A 75 -0.88 -1.14 -2.59
CA ASP A 75 -0.40 0.22 -2.81
C ASP A 75 1.06 0.26 -3.29
N PRO A 76 1.39 0.92 -4.41
CA PRO A 76 2.79 1.18 -4.79
C PRO A 76 3.56 1.98 -3.75
N LEU A 77 2.93 2.95 -3.06
CA LEU A 77 3.60 3.77 -2.05
C LEU A 77 4.03 2.91 -0.85
N LYS A 78 3.15 2.00 -0.42
CA LYS A 78 3.32 0.94 0.61
C LYS A 78 4.03 1.31 1.93
N LEU A 79 4.24 2.60 2.18
CA LEU A 79 4.91 3.10 3.38
C LEU A 79 4.13 2.75 4.66
N HIS A 80 2.82 2.56 4.52
CA HIS A 80 1.95 2.07 5.59
C HIS A 80 2.46 0.77 6.22
N TYR A 81 3.16 -0.09 5.49
CA TYR A 81 3.56 -1.40 5.99
C TYR A 81 4.54 -1.30 7.17
N VAL A 82 5.61 -0.52 7.03
CA VAL A 82 6.58 -0.30 8.12
C VAL A 82 5.97 0.50 9.26
N TRP A 83 5.09 1.47 8.96
CA TRP A 83 4.38 2.23 9.97
C TRP A 83 3.47 1.33 10.82
N CYS A 84 2.67 0.46 10.18
CA CYS A 84 1.84 -0.52 10.88
C CYS A 84 2.67 -1.47 11.74
N LEU A 85 3.81 -1.95 11.24
CA LEU A 85 4.73 -2.80 12.03
C LEU A 85 5.25 -2.06 13.26
N TRP A 86 5.62 -0.79 13.14
CA TRP A 86 6.08 0.03 14.26
C TRP A 86 4.97 0.21 15.32
N ARG A 87 3.73 0.47 14.89
CA ARG A 87 2.56 0.59 15.77
C ARG A 87 2.28 -0.67 16.59
N ILE A 88 2.58 -1.86 16.06
CA ILE A 88 2.41 -3.12 16.79
C ILE A 88 3.71 -3.66 17.41
N ALA A 89 4.74 -2.81 17.52
CA ALA A 89 6.07 -3.12 18.07
C ALA A 89 6.87 -4.21 17.33
N GLU A 90 6.54 -4.50 16.07
CA GLU A 90 7.27 -5.43 15.19
C GLU A 90 8.36 -4.72 14.37
N ALA A 91 8.38 -3.38 14.40
CA ALA A 91 9.48 -2.56 13.90
C ALA A 91 9.88 -1.49 14.91
N SER A 92 11.12 -1.02 14.82
CA SER A 92 11.61 0.10 15.62
C SER A 92 11.15 1.43 15.02
N GLU A 93 11.10 2.47 15.85
CA GLU A 93 10.88 3.85 15.40
C GLU A 93 11.98 4.30 14.41
N ARG A 94 13.20 3.78 14.58
CA ARG A 94 14.30 3.99 13.64
C ARG A 94 13.97 3.43 12.25
N HIS A 95 13.40 2.23 12.15
CA HIS A 95 13.00 1.67 10.86
C HIS A 95 11.94 2.53 10.18
N TRP A 96 10.92 2.95 10.95
CA TRP A 96 9.90 3.88 10.47
C TRP A 96 10.52 5.17 9.93
N SER A 97 11.35 5.83 10.73
CA SER A 97 11.95 7.13 10.40
C SER A 97 12.81 7.08 9.12
N LEU A 98 13.59 6.00 8.95
CA LEU A 98 14.45 5.83 7.78
C LEU A 98 13.64 5.59 6.50
N GLU A 99 12.64 4.71 6.53
CA GLU A 99 11.77 4.46 5.37
C GLU A 99 10.87 5.65 5.04
N LEU A 100 10.41 6.38 6.06
CA LEU A 100 9.72 7.66 5.87
C LEU A 100 10.61 8.66 5.15
N ALA A 101 11.85 8.87 5.61
CA ALA A 101 12.77 9.83 4.99
C ALA A 101 13.10 9.46 3.54
N ALA A 102 13.39 8.18 3.27
CA ALA A 102 13.67 7.69 1.92
C ALA A 102 12.45 7.85 0.98
N THR A 103 11.25 7.54 1.46
CA THR A 103 10.01 7.68 0.68
C THR A 103 9.63 9.15 0.46
N ARG A 104 9.85 10.01 1.45
CA ARG A 104 9.61 11.45 1.31
C ARG A 104 10.45 12.04 0.18
N GLN A 105 11.71 11.62 0.06
CA GLN A 105 12.59 12.07 -1.02
C GLN A 105 12.05 11.64 -2.40
N THR A 106 11.57 10.40 -2.55
CA THR A 106 11.04 9.94 -3.84
C THR A 106 9.76 10.67 -4.26
N ILE A 107 8.94 11.13 -3.30
CA ILE A 107 7.80 12.02 -3.57
C ILE A 107 8.26 13.41 -3.97
N ALA A 108 9.24 13.98 -3.24
CA ALA A 108 9.82 15.29 -3.57
C ALA A 108 10.40 15.32 -4.99
N ASP A 109 11.01 14.21 -5.42
CA ASP A 109 11.56 14.04 -6.77
C ASP A 109 10.48 13.74 -7.83
N GLY A 110 9.20 13.62 -7.43
CA GLY A 110 8.09 13.31 -8.33
C GLY A 110 8.13 11.88 -8.89
N ARG A 111 8.86 10.97 -8.25
CA ARG A 111 9.09 9.59 -8.72
C ARG A 111 8.04 8.61 -8.25
N ILE A 112 7.34 8.93 -7.16
CA ILE A 112 6.19 8.21 -6.61
C ILE A 112 5.15 9.18 -6.09
N GLY A 113 3.90 8.76 -6.02
CA GLY A 113 2.80 9.61 -5.57
C GLY A 113 1.60 8.86 -5.05
N PHE A 114 0.55 9.64 -4.80
CA PHE A 114 -0.76 9.16 -4.41
C PHE A 114 -1.53 8.61 -5.60
N ALA A 115 -2.19 7.47 -5.41
CA ALA A 115 -3.19 6.97 -6.33
C ALA A 115 -4.40 7.92 -6.41
N ASP A 116 -5.19 7.77 -7.47
CA ASP A 116 -6.41 8.56 -7.63
C ASP A 116 -7.53 8.01 -6.74
N ARG A 117 -7.53 6.70 -6.50
CA ARG A 117 -8.48 5.99 -5.63
C ARG A 117 -7.81 4.86 -4.86
N TYR A 118 -8.26 4.65 -3.63
CA TYR A 118 -7.87 3.57 -2.74
C TYR A 118 -9.12 2.81 -2.31
N LEU A 119 -9.19 1.53 -2.66
CA LEU A 119 -10.23 0.59 -2.24
C LEU A 119 -9.65 -0.26 -1.14
N VAL A 120 -10.07 -0.02 0.10
CA VAL A 120 -9.51 -0.68 1.28
C VAL A 120 -10.47 -1.76 1.73
N ALA A 121 -10.10 -3.03 1.53
CA ALA A 121 -10.91 -4.17 1.91
C ALA A 121 -11.17 -4.16 3.43
N ASP A 122 -12.44 -4.00 3.80
CA ASP A 122 -12.89 -4.02 5.18
C ASP A 122 -13.29 -5.44 5.64
N THR A 123 -12.44 -6.41 5.34
CA THR A 123 -12.65 -7.78 5.80
C THR A 123 -12.22 -7.89 7.26
N ASP A 124 -13.06 -8.47 8.12
CA ASP A 124 -12.68 -8.78 9.49
C ASP A 124 -11.64 -9.92 9.53
N VAL A 125 -10.88 -9.99 10.63
CA VAL A 125 -9.76 -10.93 10.75
C VAL A 125 -10.22 -12.39 10.73
N GLU A 126 -11.40 -12.71 11.27
CA GLU A 126 -11.90 -14.09 11.31
C GLU A 126 -12.31 -14.57 9.92
N THR A 127 -13.01 -13.72 9.16
CA THR A 127 -13.33 -13.98 7.76
C THR A 127 -12.05 -14.15 6.93
N ALA A 128 -11.09 -13.25 7.09
CA ALA A 128 -9.80 -13.37 6.40
C ALA A 128 -9.06 -14.67 6.80
N ARG A 129 -9.14 -15.10 8.06
CA ARG A 129 -8.55 -16.35 8.55
C ARG A 129 -9.22 -17.57 7.90
N ARG A 130 -10.56 -17.59 7.85
CA ARG A 130 -11.31 -18.64 7.15
C ARG A 130 -10.90 -18.72 5.68
N GLN A 131 -10.82 -17.59 4.99
CA GLN A 131 -10.37 -17.52 3.59
C GLN A 131 -8.91 -17.97 3.43
N ALA A 132 -8.04 -17.65 4.39
CA ALA A 132 -6.65 -18.08 4.38
C ALA A 132 -6.49 -19.60 4.49
N MET A 133 -7.34 -20.26 5.27
CA MET A 133 -7.33 -21.71 5.49
C MET A 133 -7.88 -22.50 4.30
N THR A 134 -8.85 -21.95 3.56
CA THR A 134 -9.47 -22.64 2.42
C THR A 134 -8.68 -22.52 1.12
N ASP A 135 -7.77 -21.56 1.02
CA ASP A 135 -6.93 -21.39 -0.16
C ASP A 135 -5.66 -22.25 -0.09
N ALA A 136 -5.76 -23.43 -0.69
CA ALA A 136 -4.67 -24.40 -0.82
C ALA A 136 -3.53 -23.94 -1.75
N SER A 137 -3.74 -22.89 -2.56
CA SER A 137 -2.74 -22.44 -3.56
C SER A 137 -1.64 -21.57 -2.95
N ARG A 138 -1.85 -20.99 -1.77
CA ARG A 138 -0.92 -20.02 -1.14
C ARG A 138 -0.61 -20.36 0.32
N ARG A 139 0.68 -20.58 0.63
CA ARG A 139 1.16 -20.69 2.01
C ARG A 139 1.29 -19.31 2.66
N ARG A 140 0.39 -18.98 3.58
CA ARG A 140 0.37 -17.70 4.32
C ARG A 140 1.05 -17.78 5.67
N ARG A 141 2.37 -17.99 5.68
CA ARG A 141 3.17 -18.17 6.91
C ARG A 141 3.11 -16.98 7.89
N ASN A 142 2.81 -15.78 7.38
CA ASN A 142 2.78 -14.55 8.18
C ASN A 142 1.35 -14.02 8.41
N PHE A 143 0.31 -14.86 8.26
CA PHE A 143 -1.08 -14.39 8.36
C PHE A 143 -1.36 -13.66 9.68
N ASP A 144 -0.94 -14.21 10.82
CA ASP A 144 -1.21 -13.63 12.13
C ASP A 144 -0.55 -12.25 12.29
N LEU A 145 0.67 -12.08 11.76
CA LEU A 145 1.32 -10.77 11.70
C LEU A 145 0.48 -9.79 10.87
N HIS A 146 0.09 -10.17 9.66
CA HIS A 146 -0.72 -9.30 8.78
C HIS A 146 -2.09 -8.97 9.37
N ALA A 147 -2.71 -9.89 10.09
CA ALA A 147 -3.97 -9.67 10.77
C ALA A 147 -3.85 -8.58 11.85
N ARG A 148 -2.75 -8.59 12.63
CA ARG A 148 -2.45 -7.55 13.63
C ARG A 148 -2.25 -6.16 13.02
N LEU A 149 -1.88 -6.06 11.74
CA LEU A 149 -1.73 -4.77 11.06
C LEU A 149 -3.07 -4.08 10.76
N ARG A 150 -4.20 -4.79 10.81
CA ARG A 150 -5.51 -4.26 10.36
C ARG A 150 -5.88 -2.92 10.99
N PRO A 151 -5.84 -2.73 12.33
CA PRO A 151 -6.28 -1.47 12.94
C PRO A 151 -5.46 -0.28 12.45
N ALA A 152 -4.13 -0.41 12.45
CA ALA A 152 -3.23 0.61 11.92
C ALA A 152 -3.48 0.83 10.42
N LEU A 153 -3.65 -0.23 9.62
CA LEU A 153 -3.91 -0.09 8.18
C LEU A 153 -5.16 0.75 7.91
N LEU A 154 -6.25 0.53 8.64
CA LEU A 154 -7.47 1.34 8.50
C LEU A 154 -7.21 2.79 8.89
N GLU A 155 -6.49 3.03 10.00
CA GLU A 155 -6.13 4.38 10.44
C GLU A 155 -5.27 5.13 9.40
N TRP A 156 -4.29 4.47 8.79
CA TRP A 156 -3.48 5.05 7.71
C TRP A 156 -4.35 5.61 6.59
N TYR A 157 -5.32 4.82 6.11
CA TYR A 157 -6.20 5.23 5.03
C TYR A 157 -7.28 6.22 5.46
N THR A 158 -7.75 6.17 6.71
CA THR A 158 -8.60 7.23 7.26
C THR A 158 -7.87 8.57 7.26
N VAL A 159 -6.61 8.61 7.70
CA VAL A 159 -5.80 9.84 7.68
C VAL A 159 -5.50 10.30 6.25
N LEU A 160 -5.23 9.37 5.33
CA LEU A 160 -5.04 9.69 3.92
C LEU A 160 -6.27 10.40 3.34
N ASP A 161 -7.48 9.90 3.61
CA ASP A 161 -8.72 10.51 3.10
C ASP A 161 -8.98 11.89 3.69
N VAL A 162 -8.60 12.14 4.95
CA VAL A 162 -8.69 13.48 5.54
C VAL A 162 -7.84 14.51 4.78
N VAL A 163 -6.64 14.11 4.33
CA VAL A 163 -5.73 15.00 3.59
C VAL A 163 -6.05 15.06 2.11
N LEU A 164 -6.56 13.96 1.55
CA LEU A 164 -6.94 13.83 0.15
C LEU A 164 -8.40 13.36 0.03
N PRO A 165 -9.38 14.25 0.29
CA PRO A 165 -10.79 13.87 0.40
C PRO A 165 -11.36 13.15 -0.81
N GLY A 166 -12.11 12.08 -0.56
CA GLY A 166 -12.82 11.32 -1.57
C GLY A 166 -11.91 10.41 -2.40
N ARG A 167 -10.69 10.13 -1.92
CA ARG A 167 -9.81 9.14 -2.55
C ARG A 167 -9.96 7.76 -1.94
N VAL A 168 -10.38 7.65 -0.68
CA VAL A 168 -10.48 6.36 0.00
C VAL A 168 -11.94 5.89 0.06
N GLN A 169 -12.14 4.62 -0.28
CA GLN A 169 -13.38 3.90 -0.08
C GLN A 169 -13.08 2.63 0.71
N PHE A 170 -13.72 2.48 1.87
CA PHE A 170 -13.70 1.22 2.61
C PHE A 170 -14.70 0.24 2.01
N GLY A 171 -14.27 -1.02 1.88
CA GLY A 171 -14.99 -2.06 1.17
C GLY A 171 -14.65 -2.12 -0.32
N LEU A 172 -14.76 -3.33 -0.88
CA LEU A 172 -14.53 -3.57 -2.30
C LEU A 172 -15.86 -3.51 -3.07
N PRO A 173 -16.07 -2.55 -3.98
CA PRO A 173 -17.32 -2.40 -4.71
C PRO A 173 -17.52 -3.55 -5.71
N ALA A 174 -18.75 -3.77 -6.16
CA ALA A 174 -19.08 -4.80 -7.15
C ALA A 174 -18.47 -4.54 -8.55
N ASN A 175 -18.14 -3.28 -8.84
CA ASN A 175 -17.55 -2.84 -10.11
C ASN A 175 -16.33 -1.95 -9.83
N LEU A 176 -15.36 -1.93 -10.75
CA LEU A 176 -14.26 -0.98 -10.70
C LEU A 176 -14.83 0.44 -10.82
N PRO A 177 -14.59 1.34 -9.84
CA PRO A 177 -15.01 2.72 -9.98
C PRO A 177 -14.29 3.36 -11.17
N VAL A 178 -15.08 3.86 -12.11
CA VAL A 178 -14.58 4.62 -13.27
C VAL A 178 -14.68 6.10 -12.94
N GLY A 179 -13.64 6.87 -13.23
CA GLY A 179 -13.60 8.28 -12.89
C GLY A 179 -12.42 9.00 -13.51
N ARG A 180 -12.36 10.31 -13.27
CA ARG A 180 -11.22 11.14 -13.67
C ARG A 180 -10.05 10.90 -12.73
N ALA A 181 -8.83 10.98 -13.27
CA ALA A 181 -7.62 11.03 -12.48
C ALA A 181 -7.71 12.19 -11.47
N ALA A 182 -7.24 11.94 -10.26
CA ALA A 182 -7.08 13.00 -9.28
C ALA A 182 -5.82 13.80 -9.66
N GLY A 183 -5.86 15.11 -9.47
CA GLY A 183 -4.65 15.95 -9.60
C GLY A 183 -3.64 15.66 -8.48
N GLN A 184 -2.50 16.34 -8.52
CA GLN A 184 -1.60 16.46 -7.36
C GLN A 184 -1.05 15.13 -6.81
N ARG A 185 -0.72 14.18 -7.70
CA ARG A 185 -0.19 12.87 -7.27
C ARG A 185 1.12 12.98 -6.50
N HIS A 186 1.97 13.95 -6.83
CA HIS A 186 3.29 14.12 -6.21
C HIS A 186 3.33 15.29 -5.20
N ASP A 187 2.19 15.62 -4.58
CA ASP A 187 2.12 16.73 -3.64
C ASP A 187 2.84 16.38 -2.33
N LEU A 188 4.06 16.91 -2.18
CA LEU A 188 4.88 16.73 -0.99
C LEU A 188 4.24 17.36 0.25
N ALA A 189 3.53 18.47 0.12
CA ALA A 189 2.87 19.11 1.26
C ALA A 189 1.70 18.25 1.76
N ALA A 190 0.95 17.62 0.85
CA ALA A 190 -0.06 16.63 1.22
C ALA A 190 0.57 15.41 1.92
N PHE A 191 1.72 14.92 1.45
CA PHE A 191 2.44 13.84 2.13
C PHE A 191 2.88 14.22 3.54
N ASP A 192 3.50 15.38 3.72
CA ASP A 192 3.92 15.85 5.04
C ASP A 192 2.72 16.05 5.98
N ALA A 193 1.61 16.61 5.47
CA ALA A 193 0.37 16.77 6.22
C ALA A 193 -0.26 15.44 6.65
N MET A 194 -0.20 14.42 5.80
CA MET A 194 -0.65 13.07 6.12
C MET A 194 0.20 12.47 7.25
N VAL A 195 1.53 12.53 7.11
CA VAL A 195 2.46 11.96 8.11
C VAL A 195 2.32 12.64 9.46
N ALA A 196 2.15 13.97 9.49
CA ALA A 196 1.97 14.73 10.73
C ALA A 196 0.68 14.38 11.48
N ARG A 197 -0.33 13.84 10.80
CA ARG A 197 -1.62 13.41 11.39
C ARG A 197 -1.60 11.98 11.92
N LEU A 198 -0.62 11.17 11.52
CA LEU A 198 -0.49 9.81 12.05
C LEU A 198 -0.09 9.87 13.54
N PRO A 199 -0.59 8.94 14.38
CA PRO A 199 -0.07 8.80 15.74
C PRO A 199 1.45 8.64 15.76
N GLN A 200 2.08 9.46 16.61
CA GLN A 200 3.54 9.50 16.78
C GLN A 200 4.03 8.60 17.93
N SER A 201 3.12 7.87 18.56
CA SER A 201 3.43 6.91 19.63
C SER A 201 2.75 5.57 19.35
N LYS A 202 3.30 4.51 19.95
CA LYS A 202 2.77 3.14 19.84
C LYS A 202 1.35 3.07 20.41
#